data_AF-A0A8T4VE86-F1
#
_entry.id   AF-A0A8T4VE86-F1
#
_cell.length_a   1.000
_cell.length_b   1.000
_cell.length_c   1.000
_cell.angle_alpha   90.00
_cell.angle_beta   90.00
_cell.angle_gamma   90.00
#
_symmetry.space_group_name_H-M   'P 1'
#
loop_
_entity.id
_entity.type
_entity.pdbx_description
1 polymer ?
#
loop_
_entity_poly.entity_id
_entity_poly.type
_entity_poly.pdbx_seq_one_letter_code
_entity_poly.pdbx_strand_id
1 'polypeptide(L)'
;MKKGLALFIILLLTINLVSAGETFRLDFTTSPAYTVGLNEGDRVEFKLKDSLHTIILKETAQGNADIAIFTNISDNNLDLKVPIYTKINSQKFVRVDVEKDGETDLNIIYQNSNSSSASILFQLPIGPNKNLEVFPENQFKKDNMVKNLLYLFIVLIVVFGLIFFILKRKAKETLEAVENKEKETE
;
A
#
# COMPACT_ATOMS: atom_id res chain seq x y z
N MET A 1 -35.44 10.81 -9.96
CA MET A 1 -34.78 9.69 -9.25
C MET A 1 -33.66 9.01 -10.03
N LYS A 2 -33.86 8.60 -11.30
CA LYS A 2 -32.85 7.83 -12.06
C LYS A 2 -31.47 8.52 -12.22
N LYS A 3 -31.43 9.86 -12.34
CA LYS A 3 -30.19 10.62 -12.55
C LYS A 3 -29.28 10.69 -11.31
N GLY A 4 -29.85 10.75 -10.10
CA GLY A 4 -29.07 10.78 -8.86
C GLY A 4 -28.45 9.42 -8.52
N LEU A 5 -29.17 8.34 -8.80
CA LEU A 5 -28.67 6.98 -8.63
C LEU A 5 -27.51 6.69 -9.60
N ALA A 6 -27.64 7.10 -10.87
CA ALA A 6 -26.58 6.93 -11.86
C ALA A 6 -25.29 7.68 -11.48
N LEU A 7 -25.41 8.93 -11.01
CA LEU A 7 -24.26 9.73 -10.55
C LEU A 7 -23.55 9.08 -9.35
N PHE A 8 -24.33 8.49 -8.44
CA PHE A 8 -23.81 7.82 -7.26
C PHE A 8 -23.09 6.50 -7.59
N ILE A 9 -23.65 5.70 -8.52
CA ILE A 9 -23.01 4.47 -9.02
C ILE A 9 -21.69 4.81 -9.72
N ILE A 10 -21.67 5.88 -10.53
CA ILE A 10 -20.43 6.38 -11.16
C ILE A 10 -19.42 6.79 -10.08
N LEU A 11 -19.83 7.53 -9.05
CA LEU A 11 -18.95 7.95 -7.95
C LEU A 11 -18.34 6.75 -7.21
N LEU A 12 -19.13 5.71 -6.91
CA LEU A 12 -18.66 4.46 -6.32
C LEU A 12 -17.64 3.72 -7.19
N LEU A 13 -17.88 3.68 -8.51
CA LEU A 13 -16.99 3.04 -9.47
C LEU A 13 -15.69 3.83 -9.69
N THR A 14 -15.65 5.12 -9.32
CA THR A 14 -14.43 5.94 -9.40
C THR A 14 -13.50 5.83 -8.19
N ILE A 15 -13.91 5.17 -7.11
CA ILE A 15 -13.04 4.95 -5.95
C ILE A 15 -12.06 3.82 -6.28
N ASN A 16 -11.01 4.15 -7.03
CA ASN A 16 -9.84 3.30 -7.13
C ASN A 16 -9.25 3.20 -5.72
N LEU A 17 -9.44 2.06 -5.04
CA LEU A 17 -8.71 1.72 -3.83
C LEU A 17 -7.25 1.46 -4.21
N VAL A 18 -6.52 2.54 -4.48
CA VAL A 18 -5.07 2.49 -4.63
C VAL A 18 -4.52 2.24 -3.24
N SER A 19 -4.04 1.02 -3.00
CA SER A 19 -3.25 0.73 -1.81
C SER A 19 -1.92 1.46 -1.95
N ALA A 20 -1.75 2.55 -1.20
CA ALA A 20 -0.43 3.16 -1.08
C ALA A 20 0.43 2.23 -0.22
N GLY A 21 1.61 1.85 -0.72
CA GLY A 21 2.54 1.02 0.04
C GLY A 21 3.10 1.74 1.26
N GLU A 22 3.51 0.97 2.25
CA GLU A 22 4.14 1.46 3.48
C GLU A 22 5.63 1.74 3.27
N THR A 23 6.23 2.57 4.13
CA THR A 23 7.68 2.86 4.09
C THR A 23 8.36 2.37 5.36
N PHE A 24 9.27 1.41 5.21
CA PHE A 24 10.12 0.86 6.26
C PHE A 24 11.47 1.55 6.24
N ARG A 25 11.88 2.15 7.35
CA ARG A 25 13.19 2.81 7.46
C ARG A 25 14.16 1.91 8.21
N LEU A 26 15.26 1.52 7.57
CA LEU A 26 16.30 0.69 8.17
C LEU A 26 17.48 1.55 8.58
N ASP A 27 17.96 1.35 9.81
CA ASP A 27 19.11 2.07 10.37
C ASP A 27 20.29 1.12 10.57
N PHE A 28 21.12 0.96 9.55
CA PHE A 28 22.27 0.06 9.62
C PHE A 28 23.36 0.47 10.63
N THR A 29 23.21 1.61 11.31
CA THR A 29 24.09 1.98 12.43
C THR A 29 23.78 1.20 13.71
N THR A 30 22.54 0.71 13.86
CA THR A 30 22.11 -0.05 15.04
C THR A 30 22.20 -1.56 14.81
N SER A 31 21.76 -2.06 13.66
CA SER A 31 21.88 -3.47 13.27
C SER A 31 22.42 -3.63 11.85
N PRO A 32 23.35 -4.57 11.59
CA PRO A 32 23.88 -4.81 10.25
C PRO A 32 22.92 -5.58 9.33
N ALA A 33 21.81 -6.09 9.88
CA ALA A 33 20.90 -6.96 9.14
C ALA A 33 19.45 -6.82 9.61
N TYR A 34 18.54 -6.84 8.64
CA TYR A 34 17.12 -6.67 8.83
C TYR A 34 16.32 -7.61 7.95
N THR A 35 15.44 -8.41 8.56
CA THR A 35 14.42 -9.14 7.81
C THR A 35 13.14 -8.30 7.80
N VAL A 36 12.59 -8.04 6.61
CA VAL A 36 11.39 -7.20 6.44
C VAL A 36 10.38 -7.95 5.56
N GLY A 37 9.14 -8.05 6.04
CA GLY A 37 8.00 -8.48 5.23
C GLY A 37 7.40 -7.30 4.48
N LEU A 38 7.31 -7.39 3.16
CA LEU A 38 6.84 -6.34 2.27
C LEU A 38 5.63 -6.82 1.46
N ASN A 39 4.62 -5.98 1.30
CA ASN A 39 3.55 -6.11 0.31
C ASN A 39 3.92 -5.40 -0.99
N GLU A 40 3.22 -5.73 -2.07
CA GLU A 40 3.36 -4.99 -3.32
C GLU A 40 3.08 -3.49 -3.12
N GLY A 41 4.00 -2.66 -3.59
CA GLY A 41 4.01 -1.21 -3.40
C GLY A 41 4.80 -0.73 -2.20
N ASP A 42 5.13 -1.60 -1.24
CA ASP A 42 5.89 -1.21 -0.05
C ASP A 42 7.33 -0.83 -0.41
N ARG A 43 7.88 0.06 0.41
CA ARG A 43 9.17 0.70 0.22
C ARG A 43 10.07 0.46 1.42
N VAL A 44 11.31 0.10 1.17
CA VAL A 44 12.40 0.10 2.15
C VAL A 44 13.32 1.27 1.86
N GLU A 45 13.54 2.11 2.86
CA GLU A 45 14.37 3.30 2.81
C GLU A 45 15.51 3.15 3.82
N PHE A 46 16.73 3.47 3.42
CA PHE A 46 17.90 3.36 4.29
C PHE A 46 18.99 4.33 3.87
N LYS A 47 19.84 4.70 4.82
CA LYS A 47 20.95 5.62 4.62
C LYS A 47 22.29 4.89 4.71
N LEU A 48 23.15 5.04 3.71
CA LEU A 48 24.53 4.55 3.70
C LEU A 48 25.46 5.68 3.25
N LYS A 49 26.59 5.88 3.97
CA LYS A 49 27.58 6.95 3.76
C LYS A 49 26.98 8.28 3.25
N ASP A 50 26.01 8.78 4.01
CA ASP A 50 25.32 10.04 3.77
C ASP A 50 24.33 10.15 2.61
N SER A 51 24.11 9.07 1.86
CA SER A 51 23.12 9.02 0.78
C SER A 51 21.88 8.22 1.14
N LEU A 52 20.73 8.65 0.63
CA LEU A 52 19.46 7.93 0.77
C LEU A 52 19.30 6.91 -0.35
N HIS A 53 18.82 5.73 0.01
CA HIS A 53 18.55 4.63 -0.91
C HIS A 53 17.13 4.13 -0.70
N THR A 54 16.55 3.61 -1.76
CA THR A 54 15.19 3.12 -1.74
C THR A 54 15.06 1.85 -2.56
N ILE A 55 14.36 0.87 -1.99
CA ILE A 55 13.98 -0.37 -2.67
C ILE A 55 12.47 -0.48 -2.57
N ILE A 56 11.79 -0.72 -3.69
CA ILE A 56 10.33 -0.87 -3.75
C ILE A 56 10.01 -2.28 -4.23
N LEU A 57 9.13 -2.97 -3.51
CA LEU A 57 8.56 -4.22 -3.97
C LEU A 57 7.49 -3.92 -5.03
N LYS A 58 7.71 -4.33 -6.27
CA LYS A 58 6.83 -4.01 -7.41
C LYS A 58 5.74 -5.05 -7.60
N GLU A 59 6.13 -6.31 -7.61
CA GLU A 59 5.25 -7.45 -7.88
C GLU A 59 5.82 -8.67 -7.18
N THR A 60 4.93 -9.58 -6.79
CA THR A 60 5.28 -10.87 -6.21
C THR A 60 4.58 -11.99 -6.94
N ALA A 61 5.30 -13.09 -7.14
CA ALA A 61 4.70 -14.34 -7.54
C ALA A 61 5.28 -15.46 -6.69
N GLN A 62 4.62 -16.61 -6.64
CA GLN A 62 5.07 -17.71 -5.80
C GLN A 62 6.53 -18.08 -6.09
N GLY A 63 7.41 -17.81 -5.13
CA GLY A 63 8.84 -18.12 -5.22
C GLY A 63 9.72 -17.01 -5.80
N ASN A 64 9.19 -15.85 -6.17
CA ASN A 64 9.97 -14.73 -6.70
C ASN A 64 9.38 -13.36 -6.33
N ALA A 65 10.24 -12.33 -6.34
CA ALA A 65 9.85 -10.96 -6.11
C ALA A 65 10.56 -10.03 -7.10
N ASP A 66 9.80 -9.13 -7.73
CA ASP A 66 10.30 -8.08 -8.60
C ASP A 66 10.49 -6.81 -7.78
N ILE A 67 11.71 -6.28 -7.76
CA ILE A 67 12.09 -5.09 -6.98
C ILE A 67 12.63 -3.99 -7.89
N ALA A 68 12.36 -2.75 -7.50
CA ALA A 68 12.93 -1.54 -8.10
C ALA A 68 13.89 -0.89 -7.11
N ILE A 69 15.13 -0.67 -7.53
CA ILE A 69 16.21 -0.16 -6.68
C ILE A 69 16.58 1.25 -7.15
N PHE A 70 16.58 2.20 -6.23
CA PHE A 70 17.00 3.58 -6.42
C PHE A 70 18.18 3.87 -5.50
N THR A 71 19.31 4.28 -6.07
CA THR A 71 20.54 4.55 -5.31
C THR A 71 20.93 6.02 -5.35
N ASN A 72 21.53 6.51 -4.26
CA ASN A 72 22.08 7.85 -4.14
C ASN A 72 21.02 8.95 -4.36
N ILE A 73 19.80 8.74 -3.85
CA ILE A 73 18.72 9.72 -3.91
C ILE A 73 19.17 10.95 -3.11
N SER A 74 19.23 12.10 -3.76
CA SER A 74 19.50 13.37 -3.10
C SER A 74 18.17 14.01 -2.74
N ASP A 75 18.07 14.61 -1.55
CA ASP A 75 16.87 15.29 -1.04
C ASP A 75 16.30 16.35 -2.02
N ASN A 76 17.12 16.85 -2.94
CA ASN A 76 16.74 17.90 -3.89
C ASN A 76 16.39 17.40 -5.30
N ASN A 77 16.45 16.09 -5.59
CA ASN A 77 16.17 15.55 -6.93
C ASN A 77 15.67 14.09 -6.87
N LEU A 78 14.48 13.89 -6.29
CA LEU A 78 13.77 12.61 -6.35
C LEU A 78 13.37 12.22 -7.80
N ASP A 79 13.27 13.19 -8.71
CA ASP A 79 12.60 13.02 -10.01
C ASP A 79 13.49 12.47 -11.15
N LEU A 80 14.79 12.26 -10.95
CA LEU A 80 15.73 11.98 -12.06
C LEU A 80 16.51 10.68 -11.99
N LYS A 81 16.19 9.78 -11.06
CA LYS A 81 16.90 8.49 -10.99
C LYS A 81 16.11 7.37 -11.61
N VAL A 82 16.63 6.86 -12.73
CA VAL A 82 16.13 5.65 -13.39
C VAL A 82 16.33 4.47 -12.43
N PRO A 83 15.25 3.80 -11.98
CA PRO A 83 15.38 2.62 -11.14
C PRO A 83 16.03 1.47 -11.88
N ILE A 84 16.76 0.65 -11.13
CA ILE A 84 17.23 -0.64 -11.59
C ILE A 84 16.16 -1.68 -11.19
N TYR A 85 15.60 -2.35 -12.18
CA TYR A 85 14.63 -3.43 -11.97
C TYR A 85 15.35 -4.77 -11.94
N THR A 86 15.03 -5.62 -10.98
CA THR A 86 15.59 -6.96 -10.89
C THR A 86 14.64 -7.93 -10.18
N LYS A 87 14.83 -9.21 -10.46
CA LYS A 87 14.06 -10.32 -9.89
C LYS A 87 14.92 -11.09 -8.90
N ILE A 88 14.44 -11.24 -7.67
CA ILE A 88 15.06 -12.07 -6.62
C ILE A 88 14.22 -13.34 -6.37
N ASN A 89 14.89 -14.43 -6.01
CA ASN A 89 14.26 -15.71 -5.68
C ASN A 89 15.17 -16.55 -4.78
N SER A 90 14.76 -17.77 -4.40
CA SER A 90 15.53 -18.64 -3.50
C SER A 90 16.93 -19.03 -4.00
N GLN A 91 17.22 -18.85 -5.29
CA GLN A 91 18.51 -19.18 -5.90
C GLN A 91 19.34 -17.93 -6.26
N LYS A 92 18.74 -16.74 -6.19
CA LYS A 92 19.34 -15.48 -6.64
C LYS A 92 19.16 -14.41 -5.57
N PHE A 93 20.27 -13.94 -5.04
CA PHE A 93 20.34 -12.72 -4.24
C PHE A 93 20.87 -11.57 -5.09
N VAL A 94 20.57 -10.34 -4.68
CA VAL A 94 21.08 -9.12 -5.31
C VAL A 94 22.08 -8.49 -4.36
N ARG A 95 23.25 -8.14 -4.89
CA ARG A 95 24.28 -7.37 -4.20
C ARG A 95 24.27 -5.97 -4.79
N VAL A 96 23.88 -4.98 -3.98
CA VAL A 96 23.86 -3.58 -4.38
C VAL A 96 25.14 -2.95 -3.87
N ASP A 97 26.10 -2.81 -4.79
CA ASP A 97 27.27 -1.98 -4.59
C ASP A 97 26.88 -0.53 -4.87
N VAL A 98 26.56 0.18 -3.78
CA VAL A 98 26.14 1.58 -3.83
C VAL A 98 27.29 2.49 -4.23
N GLU A 99 28.51 2.11 -3.88
CA GLU A 99 29.69 2.97 -3.90
C GLU A 99 30.61 2.70 -5.09
N LYS A 100 30.42 1.56 -5.76
CA LYS A 100 31.36 1.00 -6.73
C LYS A 100 32.75 0.81 -6.14
N ASP A 101 32.82 0.58 -4.82
CA ASP A 101 34.05 0.38 -4.07
C ASP A 101 34.35 -1.11 -3.85
N GLY A 102 33.35 -1.99 -4.01
CA GLY A 102 33.45 -3.43 -3.82
C GLY A 102 33.55 -3.88 -2.35
N GLU A 103 33.47 -2.95 -1.39
CA GLU A 103 33.63 -3.19 0.04
C GLU A 103 32.31 -3.08 0.82
N THR A 104 31.47 -2.07 0.53
CA THR A 104 30.25 -1.79 1.30
C THR A 104 28.99 -2.17 0.53
N ASP A 105 28.78 -3.48 0.39
CA ASP A 105 27.72 -3.98 -0.47
C ASP A 105 26.52 -4.52 0.30
N LEU A 106 25.34 -3.95 0.01
CA LEU A 106 24.11 -4.43 0.59
C LEU A 106 23.66 -5.71 -0.11
N ASN A 107 23.55 -6.80 0.64
CA ASN A 107 22.92 -8.03 0.18
C ASN A 107 21.41 -7.94 0.40
N ILE A 108 20.66 -8.22 -0.66
CA ILE A 108 19.21 -8.34 -0.68
C ILE A 108 18.89 -9.80 -0.99
N ILE A 109 18.46 -10.53 0.03
CA ILE A 109 18.28 -11.98 -0.01
C ILE A 109 16.78 -12.28 0.12
N TYR A 110 16.24 -12.95 -0.88
CA TYR A 110 14.87 -13.47 -0.83
C TYR A 110 14.81 -14.62 0.18
N GLN A 111 13.81 -14.60 1.08
CA GLN A 111 13.56 -15.71 2.01
C GLN A 111 12.32 -16.52 1.62
N ASN A 112 11.15 -15.86 1.58
CA ASN A 112 9.88 -16.49 1.23
C ASN A 112 8.94 -15.47 0.54
N SER A 113 7.85 -15.95 -0.05
CA SER A 113 6.78 -15.11 -0.59
C SER A 113 5.46 -15.86 -0.68
N ASN A 114 4.37 -15.11 -0.78
CA ASN A 114 3.08 -15.56 -1.24
C ASN A 114 2.67 -14.75 -2.49
N SER A 115 1.38 -14.76 -2.85
CA SER A 115 0.86 -14.08 -4.05
C SER A 115 0.89 -12.56 -4.04
N SER A 116 1.10 -11.90 -2.90
CA SER A 116 1.02 -10.42 -2.80
C SER A 116 2.10 -9.81 -1.91
N SER A 117 3.07 -10.61 -1.45
CA SER A 117 4.02 -10.18 -0.43
C SER A 117 5.22 -11.12 -0.31
N ALA A 118 6.35 -10.57 0.13
CA ALA A 118 7.63 -11.26 0.24
C ALA A 118 8.38 -10.91 1.53
N SER A 119 9.06 -11.89 2.11
CA SER A 119 10.05 -11.67 3.18
C SER A 119 11.43 -11.54 2.56
N ILE A 120 12.08 -10.40 2.83
CA ILE A 120 13.38 -10.03 2.25
C ILE A 120 14.34 -9.66 3.38
N LEU A 121 15.52 -10.26 3.34
CA LEU A 121 16.64 -9.95 4.23
C LEU A 121 17.55 -8.92 3.57
N PHE A 122 17.78 -7.81 4.26
CA PHE A 122 18.73 -6.76 3.91
C PHE A 122 19.93 -6.86 4.85
N GLN A 123 21.13 -7.05 4.32
CA GLN A 123 22.33 -7.35 5.13
C GLN A 123 23.59 -6.65 4.59
N LEU A 124 24.29 -5.94 5.46
CA LEU A 124 25.64 -5.42 5.20
C LEU A 124 26.72 -6.52 5.35
N PRO A 125 27.91 -6.37 4.74
CA PRO A 125 28.90 -7.44 4.63
C PRO A 125 29.66 -7.75 5.94
N ILE A 126 29.15 -7.34 7.10
CA ILE A 126 29.86 -7.47 8.38
C ILE A 126 29.56 -8.84 9.01
N GLY A 127 30.57 -9.72 8.98
CA GLY A 127 30.84 -10.95 9.75
C GLY A 127 29.68 -11.78 10.36
N PRO A 128 29.73 -13.13 10.27
CA PRO A 128 28.61 -14.07 10.49
C PRO A 128 27.96 -14.14 11.90
N ASN A 129 28.19 -13.20 12.82
CA ASN A 129 27.83 -13.33 14.24
C ASN A 129 27.21 -12.08 14.91
N LYS A 130 26.51 -11.22 14.17
CA LYS A 130 25.71 -10.14 14.79
C LYS A 130 24.22 -10.48 14.80
N ASN A 131 23.56 -10.20 15.92
CA ASN A 131 22.14 -10.49 16.14
C ASN A 131 21.29 -9.92 14.99
N LEU A 132 20.49 -10.77 14.35
CA LEU A 132 19.55 -10.36 13.32
C LEU A 132 18.41 -9.61 13.99
N GLU A 133 18.26 -8.32 13.66
CA GLU A 133 17.02 -7.61 14.00
C GLU A 133 15.94 -8.04 13.01
N VAL A 134 15.02 -8.86 13.51
CA VAL A 134 13.82 -9.24 12.77
C VAL A 134 12.81 -8.13 13.03
N PHE A 135 12.61 -7.25 12.04
CA PHE A 135 11.38 -6.46 12.06
C PHE A 135 10.23 -7.45 12.00
N PRO A 136 9.26 -7.32 12.90
CA PRO A 136 8.34 -8.40 13.17
C PRO A 136 7.68 -8.82 11.86
N GLU A 137 7.93 -10.08 11.47
CA GLU A 137 7.24 -10.81 10.41
C GLU A 137 5.81 -11.03 10.91
N ASN A 138 5.06 -9.94 11.06
CA ASN A 138 3.64 -9.90 11.38
C ASN A 138 2.90 -10.37 10.12
N GLN A 139 3.16 -11.63 9.78
CA GLN A 139 2.62 -12.47 8.72
C GLN A 139 1.56 -11.76 7.92
N PHE A 140 1.98 -11.13 6.81
CA PHE A 140 1.08 -10.72 5.73
C PHE A 140 -0.24 -10.19 6.24
N LYS A 141 -0.18 -9.29 7.24
CA LYS A 141 -1.41 -8.80 7.81
C LYS A 141 -2.13 -8.15 6.65
N LYS A 142 -3.21 -8.79 6.24
CA LYS A 142 -4.30 -8.22 5.47
C LYS A 142 -4.96 -7.18 6.37
N ASP A 143 -4.17 -6.22 6.88
CA ASP A 143 -4.60 -5.32 7.92
C ASP A 143 -5.49 -4.28 7.26
N ASN A 144 -6.67 -4.17 7.86
CA ASN A 144 -7.62 -3.09 7.71
C ASN A 144 -8.20 -2.80 6.33
N MET A 145 -7.76 -3.35 5.19
CA MET A 145 -8.47 -3.10 3.93
C MET A 145 -9.92 -3.62 4.02
N VAL A 146 -10.12 -4.83 4.55
CA VAL A 146 -11.47 -5.39 4.76
C VAL A 146 -12.25 -4.63 5.82
N LYS A 147 -11.61 -4.18 6.91
CA LYS A 147 -12.29 -3.38 7.95
C LYS A 147 -12.64 -1.98 7.45
N ASN A 148 -11.75 -1.31 6.73
CA ASN A 148 -11.97 -0.01 6.10
C ASN A 148 -13.04 -0.12 5.01
N LEU A 149 -13.05 -1.21 4.24
CA LEU A 149 -14.12 -1.51 3.29
C LEU A 149 -15.47 -1.72 4.00
N LEU A 150 -15.47 -2.44 5.14
CA LEU A 150 -16.65 -2.62 5.97
C LEU A 150 -17.16 -1.29 6.55
N TYR A 151 -16.27 -0.43 7.07
CA TYR A 151 -16.61 0.90 7.56
C TYR A 151 -17.19 1.78 6.45
N LEU A 152 -16.56 1.79 5.27
CA LEU A 152 -17.07 2.48 4.09
C LEU A 152 -18.48 2.00 3.74
N PHE A 153 -18.69 0.68 3.75
CA PHE A 153 -19.98 0.06 3.46
C PHE A 153 -21.06 0.46 4.47
N ILE A 154 -20.72 0.49 5.77
CA ILE A 154 -21.62 0.94 6.85
C ILE A 154 -22.00 2.41 6.64
N VAL A 155 -21.04 3.29 6.39
CA VAL A 155 -21.29 4.71 6.11
C VAL A 155 -22.21 4.87 4.91
N LEU A 156 -22.00 4.07 3.86
CA LEU A 156 -22.84 4.05 2.66
C LEU A 156 -24.29 3.67 2.97
N ILE A 157 -24.51 2.62 3.76
CA ILE A 157 -25.85 2.19 4.17
C ILE A 157 -26.56 3.31 4.94
N VAL A 158 -25.87 3.97 5.87
CA VAL A 158 -26.44 5.07 6.66
C VAL A 158 -26.84 6.25 5.76
N VAL A 159 -25.97 6.65 4.84
CA VAL A 159 -26.25 7.72 3.88
C VAL A 159 -27.44 7.35 2.99
N PHE A 160 -27.51 6.12 2.49
CA PHE A 160 -28.65 5.63 1.72
C PHE A 160 -29.95 5.62 2.52
N GLY A 161 -29.90 5.16 3.78
CA GLY A 161 -31.04 5.16 4.68
C GLY A 161 -31.60 6.57 4.90
N LEU A 162 -30.71 7.55 5.08
CA LEU A 162 -31.09 8.96 5.21
C LEU A 162 -31.70 9.52 3.92
N ILE A 163 -31.09 9.27 2.76
CA ILE A 163 -31.63 9.72 1.46
C ILE A 163 -33.01 9.10 1.23
N PHE A 164 -33.16 7.79 1.47
CA PHE A 164 -34.43 7.09 1.33
C PHE A 164 -35.49 7.65 2.28
N PHE A 165 -35.13 7.93 3.54
CA PHE A 165 -36.02 8.54 4.52
C PHE A 165 -36.51 9.93 4.07
N ILE A 166 -35.61 10.79 3.60
CA ILE A 166 -35.95 12.14 3.09
C ILE A 166 -36.88 12.03 1.88
N LEU A 167 -36.61 11.11 0.95
CA LEU A 167 -37.46 10.90 -0.23
C LEU A 167 -38.85 10.40 0.15
N LYS A 168 -38.95 9.43 1.08
CA LYS A 168 -40.24 8.91 1.57
C LYS A 168 -41.05 10.02 2.24
N ARG A 169 -40.40 10.86 3.04
CA ARG A 169 -41.05 12.01 3.69
C ARG A 169 -41.61 13.00 2.66
N LYS A 170 -40.81 13.41 1.67
CA LYS A 170 -41.28 14.31 0.60
C LYS A 170 -42.44 13.73 -0.21
N ALA A 171 -42.40 12.43 -0.50
CA ALA A 171 -43.50 11.76 -1.21
C ALA A 171 -44.80 11.80 -0.39
N LYS A 172 -44.72 11.58 0.93
CA LYS A 172 -45.86 11.68 1.83
C LYS A 172 -46.43 13.12 1.88
N GLU A 173 -45.58 14.12 2.06
CA GLU A 173 -45.98 15.54 2.05
C GLU A 173 -46.66 15.93 0.71
N THR A 174 -46.19 15.38 -0.42
CA THR A 174 -46.78 15.64 -1.74
C THR A 174 -48.16 14.99 -1.88
N LEU A 175 -48.34 13.76 -1.39
CA LEU A 175 -49.63 13.08 -1.41
C LEU A 175 -50.68 13.80 -0.56
N GLU A 176 -50.32 14.20 0.66
CA GLU A 176 -51.19 14.97 1.55
C GLU A 176 -51.58 16.32 0.93
N ALA A 177 -50.67 16.99 0.22
CA ALA A 177 -50.95 18.23 -0.48
C ALA A 177 -51.90 18.07 -1.69
N VAL A 178 -51.90 16.90 -2.36
CA VAL A 178 -52.83 16.60 -3.44
C VAL A 178 -54.22 16.29 -2.88
N GLU A 179 -54.31 15.44 -1.85
CA GLU A 179 -55.59 15.07 -1.21
C GLU A 179 -56.33 16.29 -0.61
N ASN A 180 -55.59 17.22 0.00
CA ASN A 180 -56.20 18.44 0.54
C ASN A 180 -56.73 19.37 -0.56
N LYS A 181 -56.11 19.42 -1.73
CA LYS A 181 -56.60 20.23 -2.87
C LYS A 181 -57.90 19.68 -3.46
N GLU A 182 -58.04 18.35 -3.53
CA GLU A 182 -59.26 17.70 -4.01
C GLU A 182 -60.45 18.01 -3.08
N LYS A 183 -60.25 18.01 -1.76
CA LYS A 183 -61.29 18.35 -0.77
C LYS A 183 -61.75 19.81 -0.81
N GLU A 184 -60.93 20.73 -1.32
CA GLU A 184 -61.31 22.15 -1.47
C GLU A 184 -62.10 22.43 -2.77
N THR A 185 -62.16 21.45 -3.68
CA THR A 185 -62.85 21.60 -4.99
C THR A 185 -64.20 20.89 -5.09
N GLU A 186 -64.59 20.13 -4.06
CA GLU A 186 -65.93 19.55 -3.87
C GLU A 186 -66.82 20.43 -2.96
#